data_AF-A0A962ASS9-F1
#
_entry.id   AF-A0A962ASS9-F1
#
_cell.length_a   1.000
_cell.length_b   1.000
_cell.length_c   1.000
_cell.angle_alpha   90.00
_cell.angle_beta   90.00
_cell.angle_gamma   90.00
#
_symmetry.space_group_name_H-M   'P 1'
#
loop_
_entity.id
_entity.type
_entity.pdbx_description
1 polymer ?
#
loop_
_entity_poly.entity_id
_entity_poly.type
_entity_poly.pdbx_seq_one_letter_code
_entity_poly.pdbx_strand_id
1 'polypeptide(L)' 'MVANALPDSTPENHNPAASRTITRADLADAVYRAVGLSRAESAAMVETVLGEISDVIADGETVKLSSFGS' A
#
# COMPACT_ATOMS: atom_id res chain seq x y z
N MET A 1 -0.39 14.43 48.77
CA MET A 1 -1.62 13.59 48.65
C MET A 1 -2.72 14.52 48.18
N VAL A 2 -3.29 14.43 46.98
CA VAL A 2 -3.32 13.39 45.96
C VAL A 2 -3.53 14.05 44.59
N ALA A 3 -3.00 13.41 43.56
CA ALA A 3 -3.29 13.70 42.16
C ALA A 3 -4.79 13.46 41.85
N ASN A 4 -5.35 14.23 40.92
CA ASN A 4 -5.90 13.59 39.73
C ASN A 4 -5.98 14.60 38.59
N ALA A 5 -5.23 14.31 37.54
CA ALA A 5 -5.34 14.98 36.25
C ALA A 5 -6.76 14.76 35.70
N LEU A 6 -7.28 15.78 35.01
CA LEU A 6 -8.45 15.63 34.15
C LEU A 6 -8.18 14.51 33.13
N PRO A 7 -9.15 13.63 32.83
CA PRO A 7 -9.00 12.73 31.70
C PRO A 7 -8.94 13.59 30.44
N ASP A 8 -7.74 13.61 29.85
CA ASP A 8 -7.46 14.18 28.54
C ASP A 8 -8.38 13.50 27.52
N SER A 9 -9.53 14.12 27.25
CA SER A 9 -10.37 13.76 26.11
C SER A 9 -9.77 14.42 24.88
N THR A 10 -8.48 14.16 24.61
CA THR A 10 -8.01 14.35 23.25
C THR A 10 -8.78 13.36 22.39
N PRO A 11 -9.44 13.82 21.33
CA PRO A 11 -9.86 12.89 20.30
C PRO A 11 -8.57 12.26 19.79
N GLU A 12 -8.30 11.02 20.19
CA GLU A 12 -7.31 10.20 19.54
C GLU A 12 -7.69 10.22 18.06
N ASN A 13 -6.90 10.94 17.27
CA ASN A 13 -7.04 11.00 15.83
C ASN A 13 -6.69 9.60 15.32
N HIS A 14 -7.64 8.68 15.41
CA HIS A 14 -7.51 7.34 14.90
C HIS A 14 -7.47 7.46 13.39
N ASN A 15 -6.27 7.58 12.82
CA ASN A 15 -6.06 7.38 11.41
C ASN A 15 -6.50 5.93 11.12
N PRO A 16 -7.66 5.68 10.49
CA PRO A 16 -8.18 4.31 10.32
C PRO A 16 -7.33 3.48 9.35
N ALA A 17 -6.21 4.03 8.85
CA ALA A 17 -5.32 3.40 7.89
C ALA A 17 -4.18 2.60 8.53
N ALA A 18 -3.99 2.60 9.85
CA ALA A 18 -2.85 1.94 10.49
C ALA A 18 -2.90 0.39 10.46
N SER A 19 -3.97 -0.22 9.94
CA SER A 19 -4.09 -1.67 9.76
C SER A 19 -5.01 -2.04 8.58
N ARG A 20 -4.94 -1.27 7.48
CA ARG A 20 -5.64 -1.64 6.25
C ARG A 20 -4.81 -2.65 5.46
N THR A 21 -5.35 -3.84 5.23
CA THR A 21 -4.78 -4.79 4.26
C THR A 21 -4.97 -4.20 2.87
N ILE A 22 -3.86 -4.00 2.14
CA ILE A 22 -3.90 -3.57 0.75
C ILE A 22 -3.91 -4.83 -0.12
N THR A 23 -4.94 -4.97 -0.95
CA THR A 23 -5.09 -6.09 -1.88
C THR A 23 -4.61 -5.71 -3.28
N ARG A 24 -4.39 -6.71 -4.15
CA ARG A 24 -4.13 -6.46 -5.57
C ARG A 24 -5.29 -5.68 -6.24
N ALA A 25 -6.51 -5.90 -5.79
CA ALA A 25 -7.68 -5.15 -6.27
C ALA A 25 -7.60 -3.67 -5.87
N ASP A 26 -7.13 -3.36 -4.65
CA ASP A 26 -6.89 -1.96 -4.23
C ASP A 26 -5.80 -1.29 -5.08
N LEU A 27 -4.72 -2.02 -5.41
CA LEU A 27 -3.67 -1.52 -6.30
C LEU A 27 -4.21 -1.26 -7.72
N ALA A 28 -5.00 -2.19 -8.27
CA ALA A 28 -5.63 -2.02 -9.58
C ALA A 28 -6.61 -0.85 -9.60
N ASP A 29 -7.39 -0.64 -8.54
CA ASP A 29 -8.28 0.52 -8.41
C ASP A 29 -7.50 1.83 -8.28
N ALA A 30 -6.36 1.83 -7.59
CA ALA A 30 -5.47 2.99 -7.52
C ALA A 30 -4.89 3.37 -8.90
N VAL A 31 -4.44 2.38 -9.68
CA VAL A 31 -3.95 2.60 -11.05
C VAL A 31 -5.07 3.07 -11.98
N TYR A 32 -6.26 2.46 -11.88
CA TYR A 32 -7.46 2.88 -12.60
C TYR A 32 -7.76 4.37 -12.37
N ARG A 33 -7.75 4.81 -11.11
CA ARG A 33 -7.99 6.21 -10.75
C ARG A 33 -6.88 7.15 -11.19
N ALA A 34 -5.63 6.71 -11.13
CA ALA A 34 -4.47 7.54 -11.45
C ALA A 34 -4.27 7.74 -12.95
N VAL A 35 -4.52 6.71 -13.76
CA VAL A 35 -4.18 6.69 -15.20
C VAL A 35 -5.42 6.77 -16.09
N GLY A 36 -6.61 6.43 -15.58
CA GLY A 36 -7.88 6.52 -16.33
C GLY A 36 -8.07 5.42 -17.39
N LEU A 37 -7.33 4.33 -17.30
CA LEU A 37 -7.53 3.12 -18.12
C LEU A 37 -8.81 2.37 -17.70
N SER A 38 -9.18 1.29 -18.38
CA SER A 38 -10.23 0.39 -17.88
C SER A 38 -9.74 -0.41 -16.66
N ARG A 39 -10.66 -0.89 -15.81
CA ARG A 39 -10.32 -1.74 -14.65
C ARG A 39 -9.56 -3.00 -15.04
N ALA A 40 -9.90 -3.59 -16.19
CA ALA A 40 -9.24 -4.80 -16.70
C ALA A 40 -7.78 -4.51 -17.09
N GLU A 41 -7.53 -3.40 -17.78
CA GLU A 41 -6.17 -2.98 -18.14
C GLU A 41 -5.35 -2.61 -16.91
N SER A 42 -5.94 -1.93 -15.93
CA SER A 42 -5.26 -1.63 -14.67
C SER A 42 -4.88 -2.88 -13.89
N ALA A 43 -5.77 -3.88 -13.83
CA ALA A 43 -5.47 -5.17 -13.19
C ALA A 43 -4.35 -5.93 -13.93
N ALA A 44 -4.40 -5.96 -15.26
CA ALA A 44 -3.36 -6.60 -16.07
C ALA A 44 -1.99 -5.94 -15.88
N MET A 45 -1.94 -4.60 -15.78
CA MET A 45 -0.70 -3.87 -15.52
C MET A 45 -0.13 -4.20 -14.13
N VAL A 46 -0.96 -4.20 -13.09
CA VAL A 46 -0.53 -4.57 -11.73
C VAL A 46 0.02 -5.99 -11.69
N GLU A 47 -0.67 -6.94 -12.32
CA GLU A 47 -0.21 -8.33 -12.34
C GLU A 47 1.11 -8.47 -13.11
N THR A 48 1.26 -7.75 -14.24
CA THR A 48 2.51 -7.76 -15.02
C THR A 48 3.67 -7.25 -14.17
N VAL A 49 3.52 -6.09 -13.51
CA VAL A 49 4.60 -5.52 -12.69
C VAL A 49 4.96 -6.44 -11.51
N LEU A 50 3.97 -6.99 -10.81
CA LEU A 50 4.23 -7.91 -9.71
C LEU A 50 4.86 -9.22 -10.18
N GLY A 51 4.47 -9.72 -11.36
CA GLY A 51 5.06 -10.88 -12.01
C GLY A 51 6.54 -10.67 -12.29
N GLU A 52 6.89 -9.60 -13.00
CA GLU A 52 8.29 -9.27 -13.34
C GLU A 52 9.15 -9.14 -12.08
N ILE A 53 8.65 -8.48 -11.02
CA ILE A 53 9.37 -8.37 -9.74
C ILE A 53 9.58 -9.76 -9.12
N SER A 54 8.54 -10.61 -9.14
CA SER A 54 8.60 -11.94 -8.55
C SER A 54 9.59 -12.84 -9.30
N ASP A 55 9.61 -12.76 -10.63
CA ASP A 55 10.48 -13.58 -11.48
C ASP A 55 11.95 -13.23 -11.28
N VAL A 56 12.30 -11.94 -11.23
CA VAL A 56 13.68 -11.49 -10.96
C VAL A 56 14.14 -11.96 -9.57
N ILE A 57 13.28 -11.84 -8.55
CA ILE A 57 13.61 -12.31 -7.20
C ILE A 57 13.73 -13.85 -7.17
N ALA A 58 12.89 -14.57 -7.92
CA ALA A 58 12.95 -16.02 -7.99
C ALA A 58 14.23 -16.54 -8.65
N ASP A 59 14.81 -15.79 -9.58
CA ASP A 59 16.14 -16.08 -10.19
C ASP A 59 17.31 -15.81 -9.21
N GLY A 60 17.04 -15.18 -8.07
CA GLY A 60 18.05 -14.79 -7.08
C GLY A 60 18.70 -13.44 -7.38
N GLU A 61 18.14 -12.69 -8.32
CA GLU A 61 18.60 -11.35 -8.66
C GLU A 61 18.00 -10.29 -7.71
N THR A 62 18.72 -9.18 -7.55
CA THR A 62 18.27 -8.06 -6.70
C THR A 62 17.43 -7.08 -7.51
N VAL A 63 16.20 -6.81 -7.06
CA VAL A 63 15.33 -5.80 -7.65
C VAL A 63 15.55 -4.46 -6.95
N LYS A 64 15.99 -3.43 -7.70
CA LYS A 64 16.13 -2.06 -7.18
C LYS A 64 15.05 -1.15 -7.72
N LEU A 65 14.17 -0.68 -6.84
CA LEU A 65 13.13 0.29 -7.17
C LEU A 65 13.52 1.65 -6.60
N SER A 66 13.88 2.59 -7.48
CA SER A 66 14.27 3.95 -7.06
C SER A 66 13.14 4.60 -6.26
N SER A 67 13.48 5.22 -5.12
CA SER A 67 12.54 5.80 -4.14
C SER A 67 11.62 4.80 -3.41
N PHE A 68 11.76 3.49 -3.63
CA PHE A 68 11.03 2.44 -2.90
C PHE A 68 11.97 1.59 -2.04
N GLY A 69 13.04 1.06 -2.62
CA GLY A 69 13.97 0.19 -1.90
C GLY A 69 14.79 -0.73 -2.79
N SER A 70 15.52 -1.63 -2.14
CA SER A 70 16.28 -2.73 -2.72
C SER A 70 15.97 -4.02 -2.00
#